data_AF-A0A963LNA2-F1
#
_entry.id   AF-A0A963LNA2-F1
#
_cell.length_a   1.000
_cell.length_b   1.000
_cell.length_c   1.000
_cell.angle_alpha   90.00
_cell.angle_beta   90.00
_cell.angle_gamma   90.00
#
_symmetry.space_group_name_H-M   'P 1'
#
loop_
_entity.id
_entity.type
_entity.pdbx_description
1 polymer ?
#
loop_
_entity_poly.entity_id
_entity_poly.type
_entity_poly.pdbx_seq_one_letter_code
_entity_poly.pdbx_strand_id
1 'polypeptide(L)'
;EDVFEDPRHPYLKALLRAVPRFNMEPGERLTPIREIQVGSGGHLTRPHAHAPAVIDALQPMLSVRNLCKRFHTRKTSFFGAKPGGETIAVDDVSFDVAPGECLGLVGESGCGKTTTAKMILRAGMPDSGEIIFNDRGQPRDVLKLEGAELFEYRRRVQFVFQDPFGSLNPRMTVHDIVSEPLVIHGIGDADERFERVKELIGLVGLDVRHLRRYPHSFSGGQRQRIGIARALALSPDLLICDEPVSALDVSVQAQVLNLLLDLGQARNLTYLFISHNLAVVHYIADRIAVMCAGRLVEIAPFDELFDRPLHPYTRALLAAVPDPDLGRKLDFNALMEGKASIPSAWPMPYRLDGSQRVGMIDVGNQHFVRAHADVDFSELKS
;
A
#
# COMPACT_ATOMS: atom_id res chain seq x y z
N GLU A 1 14.78 11.82 28.63
CA GLU A 1 15.17 12.83 27.64
C GLU A 1 16.47 12.43 26.96
N ASP A 2 17.54 12.17 27.71
CA ASP A 2 18.87 11.77 27.19
C ASP A 2 18.89 10.64 26.15
N VAL A 3 18.00 9.64 26.27
CA VAL A 3 17.92 8.50 25.34
C VAL A 3 17.49 8.91 23.93
N PHE A 4 16.67 9.96 23.80
CA PHE A 4 16.18 10.43 22.50
C PHE A 4 16.95 11.67 22.01
N GLU A 5 17.38 12.54 22.93
CA GLU A 5 18.09 13.78 22.59
C GLU A 5 19.60 13.59 22.38
N ASP A 6 20.26 12.75 23.19
CA ASP A 6 21.68 12.39 23.05
C ASP A 6 21.88 10.87 23.22
N PRO A 7 21.36 10.05 22.28
CA PRO A 7 21.50 8.60 22.34
C PRO A 7 22.97 8.18 22.31
N ARG A 8 23.64 7.93 23.44
CA ARG A 8 25.08 7.65 23.45
C ARG A 8 25.47 6.30 22.81
N HIS A 9 24.59 5.31 22.89
CA HIS A 9 24.89 3.96 22.44
C HIS A 9 24.69 3.80 20.91
N PRO A 10 25.67 3.25 20.15
CA PRO A 10 25.58 3.11 18.69
C PRO A 10 24.33 2.35 18.19
N TYR A 11 23.94 1.29 18.89
CA TYR A 11 22.73 0.52 18.56
C TYR A 11 21.46 1.37 18.63
N LEU A 12 21.34 2.23 19.65
CA LEU A 12 20.18 3.09 19.81
C LEU A 12 20.14 4.19 18.75
N LYS A 13 21.32 4.78 18.43
CA LYS A 13 21.44 5.71 17.28
C LYS A 13 20.97 5.06 15.98
N ALA A 14 21.33 3.80 15.74
CA ALA A 14 20.91 3.07 14.55
C ALA A 14 19.39 2.79 14.54
N LEU A 15 18.81 2.41 15.67
CA LEU A 15 17.35 2.23 15.78
C LEU A 15 16.57 3.51 15.48
N LEU A 16 17.01 4.65 16.03
CA LEU A 16 16.35 5.95 15.79
C LEU A 16 16.44 6.37 14.31
N ARG A 17 17.57 6.11 13.64
CA ARG A 17 17.74 6.37 12.20
C ARG A 17 17.01 5.39 11.28
N ALA A 18 16.52 4.27 11.81
CA ALA A 18 15.71 3.31 11.07
C ALA A 18 14.21 3.66 11.09
N VAL A 19 13.79 4.59 11.95
CA VAL A 19 12.41 5.06 12.01
C VAL A 19 12.20 6.16 10.96
N PRO A 20 11.21 6.03 10.06
CA PRO A 20 10.84 7.12 9.15
C PRO A 20 10.39 8.35 9.92
N ARG A 21 10.83 9.53 9.45
CA ARG A 21 10.49 10.83 10.02
C ARG A 21 9.88 11.73 8.96
N PHE A 22 9.12 12.73 9.37
CA PHE A 22 8.50 13.67 8.43
C PHE A 22 9.47 14.72 7.89
N ASN A 23 10.52 15.04 8.62
CA ASN A 23 11.53 16.02 8.24
C ASN A 23 12.78 15.38 7.62
N MET A 24 12.60 14.31 6.84
CA MET A 24 13.71 13.69 6.11
C MET A 24 14.06 14.54 4.89
N GLU A 25 15.35 14.68 4.60
CA GLU A 25 15.79 15.38 3.39
C GLU A 25 15.36 14.60 2.13
N PRO A 26 15.07 15.27 1.00
CA PRO A 26 14.76 14.59 -0.25
C PRO A 26 15.86 13.58 -0.64
N GLY A 27 15.50 12.31 -0.75
CA GLY A 27 16.43 11.22 -1.06
C GLY A 27 17.23 10.68 0.13
N GLU A 28 17.00 11.17 1.35
CA GLU A 28 17.55 10.57 2.58
C GLU A 28 17.08 9.11 2.70
N ARG A 29 18.01 8.19 3.00
CA ARG A 29 17.72 6.77 3.16
C ARG A 29 17.68 6.37 4.63
N LEU A 30 16.73 5.51 4.98
CA LEU A 30 16.68 4.91 6.32
C LEU A 30 17.94 4.08 6.56
N THR A 31 18.51 4.18 7.75
CA THR A 31 19.73 3.45 8.12
C THR A 31 19.39 2.25 9.01
N PRO A 32 19.25 1.03 8.44
CA PRO A 32 19.03 -0.16 9.26
C PRO A 32 20.30 -0.56 10.01
N ILE A 33 20.15 -1.33 11.10
CA ILE A 33 21.29 -1.88 11.87
C ILE A 33 22.18 -2.79 10.99
N ARG A 34 21.56 -3.48 10.03
CA ARG A 34 22.24 -4.26 9.02
C ARG A 34 21.69 -3.86 7.67
N GLU A 35 22.54 -3.46 6.74
CA GLU A 35 22.09 -3.21 5.38
C GLU A 35 21.82 -4.52 4.63
N ILE A 36 20.85 -4.47 3.74
CA ILE A 36 20.68 -5.48 2.73
C ILE A 36 21.67 -5.15 1.62
N GLN A 37 22.67 -6.01 1.41
CA GLN A 37 23.43 -5.97 0.17
C GLN A 37 22.55 -6.54 -0.93
N VAL A 38 21.91 -5.67 -1.70
CA VAL A 38 21.17 -6.04 -2.90
C VAL A 38 22.21 -6.48 -3.94
N GLY A 39 22.03 -7.68 -4.49
CA GLY A 39 22.91 -8.18 -5.55
C GLY A 39 22.77 -7.33 -6.81
N SER A 40 23.77 -6.52 -7.13
CA SER A 40 23.86 -5.75 -8.37
C SER A 40 24.28 -6.67 -9.52
N GLY A 41 23.36 -7.17 -10.35
CA GLY A 41 23.77 -7.75 -11.64
C GLY A 41 22.99 -8.93 -12.23
N GLY A 42 21.72 -9.16 -11.89
CA GLY A 42 20.91 -10.20 -12.54
C GLY A 42 20.19 -9.73 -13.80
N HIS A 43 19.70 -10.64 -14.65
CA HIS A 43 18.81 -10.27 -15.77
C HIS A 43 17.55 -9.55 -15.29
N LEU A 44 17.14 -9.82 -14.05
CA LEU A 44 16.03 -9.20 -13.36
C LEU A 44 16.31 -7.75 -12.88
N THR A 45 17.53 -7.22 -12.90
CA THR A 45 17.80 -5.80 -12.60
C THR A 45 17.72 -4.90 -13.84
N ARG A 46 17.44 -5.47 -15.01
CA ARG A 46 17.20 -4.67 -16.22
C ARG A 46 15.82 -4.00 -16.13
N PRO A 47 15.66 -2.76 -16.62
CA PRO A 47 14.36 -2.17 -16.84
C PRO A 47 13.51 -3.15 -17.63
N HIS A 48 12.20 -3.23 -17.33
CA HIS A 48 11.27 -4.03 -18.12
C HIS A 48 11.55 -3.80 -19.61
N ALA A 49 11.73 -4.87 -20.39
CA ALA A 49 11.83 -4.80 -21.86
C ALA A 49 10.57 -4.17 -22.51
N HIS A 50 9.57 -3.86 -21.69
CA HIS A 50 8.28 -3.30 -22.03
C HIS A 50 7.94 -2.10 -21.13
N ALA A 51 8.91 -1.23 -20.83
CA ALA A 51 8.61 0.07 -20.26
C ALA A 51 7.55 0.78 -21.13
N PRO A 52 6.47 1.31 -20.55
CA PRO A 52 5.41 1.97 -21.31
C PRO A 52 6.02 3.05 -22.22
N ALA A 53 5.57 3.13 -23.47
CA ALA A 53 5.97 4.21 -24.36
C ALA A 53 5.61 5.56 -23.71
N VAL A 54 6.29 6.66 -24.04
CA VAL A 54 6.04 8.00 -23.46
C VAL A 54 4.55 8.42 -23.51
N ILE A 55 3.78 7.88 -24.46
CA ILE A 55 2.34 8.14 -24.63
C ILE A 55 1.49 7.41 -23.55
N ASP A 56 1.93 6.24 -23.06
CA ASP A 56 1.26 5.50 -21.98
C ASP A 56 1.42 6.17 -20.60
N ALA A 57 2.40 7.07 -20.44
CA ALA A 57 2.63 7.77 -19.18
C ALA A 57 1.57 8.82 -18.83
N LEU A 58 0.73 9.23 -19.80
CA LEU A 58 -0.33 10.23 -19.60
C LEU A 58 -1.65 9.63 -19.11
N GLN A 59 -1.81 8.31 -19.15
CA GLN A 59 -3.01 7.62 -18.71
C GLN A 59 -2.73 6.81 -17.45
N PRO A 60 -3.69 6.74 -16.50
CA PRO A 60 -3.50 5.93 -15.31
C PRO A 60 -3.35 4.45 -15.67
N MET A 61 -2.42 3.76 -15.00
CA MET A 61 -2.27 2.30 -15.11
C MET A 61 -3.50 1.59 -14.52
N LEU A 62 -4.04 2.14 -13.43
CA LEU A 62 -5.24 1.64 -12.78
C LEU A 62 -6.17 2.81 -12.46
N SER A 63 -7.43 2.69 -12.87
CA SER A 63 -8.50 3.64 -12.57
C SER A 63 -9.62 2.91 -11.83
N VAL A 64 -9.88 3.31 -10.60
CA VAL A 64 -11.00 2.83 -9.78
C VAL A 64 -12.07 3.92 -9.78
N ARG A 65 -13.33 3.56 -10.04
CA ARG A 65 -14.45 4.51 -10.11
C ARG A 65 -15.67 4.01 -9.34
N ASN A 66 -16.17 4.84 -8.44
CA ASN A 66 -17.40 4.66 -7.66
C ASN A 66 -17.53 3.26 -7.05
N LEU A 67 -16.41 2.72 -6.55
CA LEU A 67 -16.35 1.37 -6.04
C LEU A 67 -17.11 1.29 -4.71
N CYS A 68 -18.06 0.35 -4.60
CA CYS A 68 -18.83 0.13 -3.39
C CYS A 68 -18.83 -1.35 -2.98
N LYS A 69 -18.76 -1.60 -1.67
CA LYS A 69 -18.88 -2.94 -1.09
C LYS A 69 -19.54 -2.92 0.28
N ARG A 70 -20.54 -3.78 0.44
CA ARG A 70 -21.27 -4.05 1.68
C ARG A 70 -21.17 -5.52 2.02
N PHE A 71 -20.95 -5.81 3.30
CA PHE A 71 -20.97 -7.17 3.82
C PHE A 71 -22.22 -7.38 4.67
N HIS A 72 -22.87 -8.51 4.44
CA HIS A 72 -24.05 -8.92 5.20
C HIS A 72 -23.61 -9.98 6.20
N THR A 73 -23.76 -9.69 7.49
CA THR A 73 -23.56 -10.71 8.51
C THR A 73 -24.80 -11.59 8.61
N ARG A 74 -24.62 -12.90 8.80
CA ARG A 74 -25.72 -13.81 9.15
C ARG A 74 -25.60 -14.12 10.63
N LYS A 75 -26.63 -13.79 11.43
CA LYS A 75 -26.73 -14.24 12.82
C LYS A 75 -27.42 -15.61 12.82
N THR A 76 -26.67 -16.67 13.05
CA THR A 76 -27.23 -18.00 13.34
C THR A 76 -27.77 -17.98 14.77
N SER A 77 -29.09 -18.03 14.91
CA SER A 77 -29.76 -18.24 16.20
C SER A 77 -30.41 -19.63 16.21
N PHE A 78 -30.54 -20.24 17.39
CA PHE A 78 -31.17 -21.56 17.59
C PHE A 78 -32.60 -21.67 17.04
N PHE A 79 -33.28 -20.55 16.75
CA PHE A 79 -34.64 -20.50 16.18
C PHE A 79 -34.70 -20.00 14.71
N GLY A 80 -33.57 -19.98 14.01
CA GLY A 80 -33.50 -19.62 12.58
C GLY A 80 -32.49 -18.50 12.29
N ALA A 81 -32.12 -18.38 11.01
CA ALA A 81 -31.22 -17.32 10.53
C ALA A 81 -31.98 -15.98 10.47
N LYS A 82 -31.65 -15.03 11.35
CA LYS A 82 -32.06 -13.63 11.16
C LYS A 82 -31.02 -12.93 10.27
N PRO A 83 -31.42 -12.03 9.36
CA PRO A 83 -30.48 -11.13 8.71
C PRO A 83 -29.70 -10.40 9.81
N GLY A 84 -28.38 -10.48 9.78
CA GLY A 84 -27.52 -9.70 10.67
C GLY A 84 -27.43 -8.24 10.20
N GLY A 85 -26.52 -7.48 10.80
CA GLY A 85 -26.24 -6.11 10.37
C GLY A 85 -25.55 -6.07 9.00
N GLU A 86 -25.78 -4.99 8.27
CA GLU A 86 -25.02 -4.62 7.08
C GLU A 86 -23.82 -3.75 7.50
N THR A 87 -22.63 -4.09 7.01
CA THR A 87 -21.41 -3.30 7.22
C THR A 87 -20.95 -2.75 5.88
N ILE A 88 -20.92 -1.43 5.75
CA ILE A 88 -20.34 -0.74 4.59
C ILE A 88 -18.82 -0.82 4.72
N ALA A 89 -18.16 -1.54 3.81
CA ALA A 89 -16.71 -1.70 3.80
C ALA A 89 -16.03 -0.71 2.85
N VAL A 90 -16.68 -0.42 1.72
CA VAL A 90 -16.22 0.55 0.72
C VAL A 90 -17.45 1.28 0.19
N ASP A 91 -17.39 2.60 0.07
CA ASP A 91 -18.48 3.44 -0.44
C ASP A 91 -17.90 4.57 -1.29
N ASP A 92 -18.29 4.64 -2.56
CA ASP A 92 -17.89 5.69 -3.49
C ASP A 92 -16.38 5.98 -3.53
N VAL A 93 -15.56 4.91 -3.60
CA VAL A 93 -14.11 5.06 -3.72
C VAL A 93 -13.72 5.21 -5.19
N SER A 94 -13.05 6.32 -5.50
CA SER A 94 -12.52 6.61 -6.83
C SER A 94 -11.11 7.19 -6.72
N PHE A 95 -10.16 6.63 -7.48
CA PHE A 95 -8.79 7.12 -7.56
C PHE A 95 -8.09 6.56 -8.80
N ASP A 96 -6.97 7.18 -9.13
CA ASP A 96 -6.08 6.79 -10.21
C ASP A 96 -4.68 6.50 -9.69
N VAL A 97 -4.04 5.50 -10.27
CA VAL A 97 -2.62 5.17 -10.07
C VAL A 97 -1.91 5.34 -11.40
N ALA A 98 -0.98 6.29 -11.48
CA ALA A 98 -0.16 6.54 -12.65
C ALA A 98 0.95 5.47 -12.79
N PRO A 99 1.44 5.20 -14.01
CA PRO A 99 2.55 4.28 -14.21
C PRO A 99 3.83 4.74 -13.49
N GLY A 100 4.46 3.85 -12.72
CA GLY A 100 5.68 4.13 -11.96
C GLY A 100 5.46 4.92 -10.66
N GLU A 101 4.21 5.30 -10.37
CA GLU A 101 3.84 5.99 -9.14
C GLU A 101 3.70 5.01 -7.97
N CYS A 102 4.02 5.48 -6.77
CA CYS A 102 3.62 4.88 -5.51
C CYS A 102 2.44 5.66 -4.91
N LEU A 103 1.22 5.15 -5.09
CA LEU A 103 0.04 5.69 -4.41
C LEU A 103 -0.09 5.05 -3.02
N GLY A 104 0.06 5.86 -1.98
CA GLY A 104 -0.20 5.48 -0.59
C GLY A 104 -1.69 5.48 -0.27
N LEU A 105 -2.25 4.37 0.21
CA LEU A 105 -3.61 4.31 0.75
C LEU A 105 -3.57 4.17 2.27
N VAL A 106 -3.95 5.23 2.97
CA VAL A 106 -3.82 5.35 4.43
C VAL A 106 -5.16 5.47 5.14
N GLY A 107 -5.18 5.14 6.43
CA GLY A 107 -6.36 5.25 7.28
C GLY A 107 -6.34 4.25 8.42
N GLU A 108 -7.27 4.38 9.35
CA GLU A 108 -7.39 3.47 10.50
C GLU A 108 -7.65 2.01 10.11
N SER A 109 -7.34 1.09 11.03
CA SER A 109 -7.66 -0.32 10.85
C SER A 109 -9.17 -0.51 10.63
N GLY A 110 -9.53 -1.34 9.65
CA GLY A 110 -10.93 -1.60 9.31
C GLY A 110 -11.63 -0.54 8.45
N CYS A 111 -10.95 0.53 8.01
CA CYS A 111 -11.59 1.57 7.19
C CYS A 111 -11.89 1.18 5.73
N GLY A 112 -11.45 -0.01 5.26
CA GLY A 112 -11.80 -0.55 3.93
C GLY A 112 -10.62 -0.81 2.98
N LYS A 113 -9.39 -0.41 3.33
CA LYS A 113 -8.20 -0.46 2.46
C LYS A 113 -7.93 -1.85 1.85
N THR A 114 -7.79 -2.87 2.70
CA THR A 114 -7.60 -4.27 2.28
C THR A 114 -8.77 -4.78 1.42
N THR A 115 -10.00 -4.34 1.69
CA THR A 115 -11.18 -4.73 0.89
C THR A 115 -11.08 -4.16 -0.52
N THR A 116 -10.74 -2.87 -0.65
CA THR A 116 -10.48 -2.20 -1.94
C THR A 116 -9.40 -2.96 -2.73
N ALA A 117 -8.28 -3.28 -2.09
CA ALA A 117 -7.19 -4.01 -2.71
C ALA A 117 -7.57 -5.42 -3.20
N LYS A 118 -8.33 -6.18 -2.40
CA LYS A 118 -8.84 -7.48 -2.79
C LYS A 118 -9.80 -7.42 -3.98
N MET A 119 -10.57 -6.34 -4.11
CA MET A 119 -11.43 -6.13 -5.28
C MET A 119 -10.62 -5.84 -6.55
N ILE A 120 -9.56 -5.04 -6.43
CA ILE A 120 -8.61 -4.79 -7.54
C ILE A 120 -7.98 -6.12 -8.02
N LEU A 121 -7.62 -7.03 -7.13
CA LEU A 121 -7.08 -8.35 -7.49
C LEU A 121 -8.12 -9.34 -8.06
N ARG A 122 -9.41 -8.97 -8.12
CA ARG A 122 -10.52 -9.91 -8.36
C ARG A 122 -10.49 -11.10 -7.39
N ALA A 123 -10.15 -10.85 -6.12
CA ALA A 123 -10.28 -11.80 -5.00
C ALA A 123 -11.62 -11.62 -4.24
N GLY A 124 -12.41 -10.63 -4.64
CA GLY A 124 -13.81 -10.42 -4.27
C GLY A 124 -14.46 -9.46 -5.27
N MET A 125 -15.77 -9.54 -5.46
CA MET A 125 -16.50 -8.64 -6.36
C MET A 125 -17.05 -7.44 -5.58
N PRO A 126 -16.94 -6.21 -6.13
CA PRO A 126 -17.71 -5.08 -5.64
C PRO A 126 -19.21 -5.30 -5.86
N ASP A 127 -20.04 -4.53 -5.16
CA ASP A 127 -21.48 -4.50 -5.42
C ASP A 127 -21.81 -3.52 -6.56
N SER A 128 -21.01 -2.47 -6.72
CA SER A 128 -21.06 -1.53 -7.85
C SER A 128 -19.72 -0.83 -8.06
N GLY A 129 -19.60 -0.14 -9.20
CA GLY A 129 -18.40 0.59 -9.61
C GLY A 129 -17.64 -0.11 -10.72
N GLU A 130 -16.49 0.45 -11.08
CA GLU A 130 -15.66 0.00 -12.18
C GLU A 130 -14.18 0.00 -11.79
N ILE A 131 -13.43 -0.95 -12.33
CA ILE A 131 -11.98 -1.03 -12.19
C ILE A 131 -11.42 -1.20 -13.60
N ILE A 132 -10.76 -0.16 -14.11
CA ILE A 132 -10.10 -0.17 -15.41
C ILE A 132 -8.60 -0.35 -15.21
N PHE A 133 -8.04 -1.38 -15.84
CA PHE A 133 -6.60 -1.56 -15.95
C PHE A 133 -6.15 -1.19 -17.36
N ASN A 134 -5.16 -0.31 -17.46
CA ASN A 134 -4.62 0.10 -18.74
C ASN A 134 -3.54 -0.88 -19.20
N ASP A 135 -3.91 -1.72 -20.16
CA ASP A 135 -2.99 -2.61 -20.85
C ASP A 135 -2.34 -1.87 -22.02
N ARG A 136 -1.30 -1.06 -21.73
CA ARG A 136 -0.45 -0.42 -22.76
C ARG A 136 -1.25 0.40 -23.78
N GLY A 137 -2.14 1.25 -23.26
CA GLY A 137 -3.04 2.08 -24.03
C GLY A 137 -4.40 1.41 -24.33
N GLN A 138 -4.59 0.16 -23.93
CA GLN A 138 -5.87 -0.54 -24.04
C GLN A 138 -6.57 -0.64 -22.68
N PRO A 139 -7.61 0.17 -22.43
CA PRO A 139 -8.37 0.06 -21.19
C PRO A 139 -9.13 -1.27 -21.16
N ARG A 140 -8.93 -2.04 -20.09
CA ARG A 140 -9.62 -3.31 -19.82
C ARG A 140 -10.42 -3.21 -18.53
N ASP A 141 -11.71 -3.50 -18.60
CA ASP A 141 -12.57 -3.60 -17.43
C ASP A 141 -12.24 -4.89 -16.68
N VAL A 142 -11.53 -4.73 -15.55
CA VAL A 142 -11.05 -5.81 -14.69
C VAL A 142 -12.20 -6.66 -14.18
N LEU A 143 -13.40 -6.11 -13.97
CA LEU A 143 -14.56 -6.84 -13.44
C LEU A 143 -15.17 -7.78 -14.47
N LYS A 144 -14.96 -7.53 -15.77
CA LYS A 144 -15.45 -8.36 -16.89
C LYS A 144 -14.46 -9.43 -17.35
N LEU A 145 -13.20 -9.39 -16.88
CA LEU A 145 -12.19 -10.39 -17.26
C LEU A 145 -12.55 -11.79 -16.73
N GLU A 146 -12.39 -12.79 -17.59
CA GLU A 146 -12.62 -14.21 -17.27
C GLU A 146 -11.51 -15.09 -17.86
N GLY A 147 -11.42 -16.34 -17.38
CA GLY A 147 -10.52 -17.36 -17.94
C GLY A 147 -9.06 -16.90 -18.07
N ALA A 148 -8.53 -16.99 -19.29
CA ALA A 148 -7.14 -16.65 -19.61
C ALA A 148 -6.82 -15.16 -19.41
N GLU A 149 -7.75 -14.26 -19.72
CA GLU A 149 -7.52 -12.82 -19.58
C GLU A 149 -7.42 -12.40 -18.11
N LEU A 150 -8.23 -13.01 -17.24
CA LEU A 150 -8.10 -12.82 -15.80
C LEU A 150 -6.77 -13.36 -15.25
N PHE A 151 -6.30 -14.49 -15.79
CA PHE A 151 -5.00 -15.05 -15.44
C PHE A 151 -3.84 -14.15 -15.88
N GLU A 152 -3.93 -13.56 -17.08
CA GLU A 152 -2.96 -12.59 -17.57
C GLU A 152 -2.96 -11.31 -16.71
N TYR A 153 -4.13 -10.77 -16.39
CA TYR A 153 -4.24 -9.63 -15.49
C TYR A 153 -3.59 -9.91 -14.14
N ARG A 154 -3.89 -11.07 -13.53
CA ARG A 154 -3.27 -11.48 -12.25
C ARG A 154 -1.77 -11.68 -12.38
N ARG A 155 -1.22 -12.04 -13.53
CA ARG A 155 0.24 -12.09 -13.71
C ARG A 155 0.87 -10.71 -13.58
N ARG A 156 0.17 -9.67 -14.04
CA ARG A 156 0.66 -8.28 -14.08
C ARG A 156 0.36 -7.50 -12.80
N VAL A 157 -0.67 -7.88 -12.06
CA VAL A 157 -1.04 -7.28 -10.77
C VAL A 157 -0.80 -8.29 -9.66
N GLN A 158 0.22 -8.04 -8.85
CA GLN A 158 0.64 -8.95 -7.78
C GLN A 158 0.43 -8.32 -6.39
N PHE A 159 0.42 -9.18 -5.37
CA PHE A 159 0.06 -8.78 -4.01
C PHE A 159 1.07 -9.24 -2.98
N VAL A 160 1.49 -8.32 -2.11
CA VAL A 160 2.27 -8.59 -0.91
C VAL A 160 1.34 -8.49 0.30
N PHE A 161 1.19 -9.61 1.01
CA PHE A 161 0.27 -9.72 2.14
C PHE A 161 0.85 -9.12 3.42
N GLN A 162 -0.06 -8.68 4.31
CA GLN A 162 0.23 -8.15 5.65
C GLN A 162 0.92 -9.16 6.56
N ASP A 163 0.47 -10.42 6.54
CA ASP A 163 1.03 -11.46 7.39
C ASP A 163 2.07 -12.32 6.63
N PRO A 164 3.38 -12.14 6.89
CA PRO A 164 4.42 -12.98 6.30
C PRO A 164 4.35 -14.45 6.74
N PHE A 165 3.70 -14.75 7.86
CA PHE A 165 3.59 -16.12 8.39
C PHE A 165 2.47 -16.89 7.68
N GLY A 166 1.25 -16.34 7.72
CA GLY A 166 0.07 -16.95 7.11
C GLY A 166 0.07 -16.96 5.58
N SER A 167 0.86 -16.08 4.94
CA SER A 167 0.91 -16.00 3.48
C SER A 167 1.86 -17.01 2.82
N LEU A 168 2.70 -17.71 3.58
CA LEU A 168 3.66 -18.69 3.07
C LEU A 168 3.25 -20.12 3.49
N ASN A 169 3.17 -21.05 2.53
CA ASN A 169 2.83 -22.44 2.84
C ASN A 169 3.99 -23.10 3.63
N PRO A 170 3.79 -23.53 4.89
CA PRO A 170 4.87 -24.06 5.72
C PRO A 170 5.40 -25.42 5.24
N ARG A 171 4.70 -26.08 4.31
CA ARG A 171 5.09 -27.37 3.72
C ARG A 171 5.92 -27.23 2.44
N MET A 172 6.10 -26.01 1.95
CA MET A 172 6.86 -25.72 0.73
C MET A 172 8.21 -25.12 1.12
N THR A 173 9.26 -25.43 0.36
CA THR A 173 10.55 -24.77 0.54
C THR A 173 10.48 -23.34 0.00
N VAL A 174 11.47 -22.50 0.32
CA VAL A 174 11.58 -21.15 -0.25
C VAL A 174 11.63 -21.20 -1.77
N HIS A 175 12.35 -22.16 -2.34
CA HIS A 175 12.36 -22.38 -3.78
C HIS A 175 10.95 -22.63 -4.33
N ASP A 176 10.20 -23.54 -3.70
CA ASP A 176 8.87 -23.93 -4.18
C ASP A 176 7.89 -22.75 -4.07
N ILE A 177 7.96 -21.98 -3.00
CA ILE A 177 7.12 -20.80 -2.77
C ILE A 177 7.35 -19.74 -3.84
N VAL A 178 8.61 -19.44 -4.18
CA VAL A 178 8.94 -18.39 -5.15
C VAL A 178 8.74 -18.88 -6.58
N SER A 179 8.91 -20.18 -6.85
CA SER A 179 8.66 -20.77 -8.17
C SER A 179 7.19 -21.07 -8.45
N GLU A 180 6.35 -21.24 -7.43
CA GLU A 180 4.93 -21.59 -7.57
C GLU A 180 4.16 -20.69 -8.56
N PRO A 181 4.28 -19.34 -8.53
CA PRO A 181 3.65 -18.50 -9.54
C PRO A 181 4.13 -18.81 -10.97
N LEU A 182 5.42 -19.11 -11.17
CA LEU A 182 5.98 -19.45 -12.48
C LEU A 182 5.39 -20.78 -12.98
N VAL A 183 5.24 -21.76 -12.09
CA VAL A 183 4.63 -23.06 -12.40
C VAL A 183 3.16 -22.88 -12.79
N ILE A 184 2.39 -22.15 -11.99
CA ILE A 184 0.96 -21.88 -12.21
C ILE A 184 0.72 -21.20 -13.56
N HIS A 185 1.59 -20.27 -13.95
CA HIS A 185 1.49 -19.54 -15.22
C HIS A 185 2.24 -20.19 -16.39
N GLY A 186 2.84 -21.37 -16.20
CA GLY A 186 3.57 -22.09 -17.25
C GLY A 186 4.80 -21.34 -17.79
N ILE A 187 5.46 -20.54 -16.96
CA ILE A 187 6.59 -19.68 -17.36
C ILE A 187 7.91 -20.42 -17.15
N GLY A 188 8.63 -20.63 -18.24
CA GLY A 188 9.96 -21.25 -18.27
C GLY A 188 9.98 -22.73 -17.87
N ASP A 189 11.11 -23.38 -18.07
CA ASP A 189 11.36 -24.76 -17.62
C ASP A 189 11.91 -24.84 -16.18
N ALA A 190 12.30 -26.03 -15.72
CA ALA A 190 12.78 -26.23 -14.36
C ALA A 190 14.09 -25.48 -14.07
N ASP A 191 15.02 -25.47 -15.02
CA ASP A 191 16.34 -24.85 -14.86
C ASP A 191 16.21 -23.32 -14.95
N GLU A 192 15.40 -22.81 -15.88
CA GLU A 192 15.09 -21.39 -16.00
C GLU A 192 14.40 -20.85 -14.74
N ARG A 193 13.43 -21.60 -14.19
CA ARG A 193 12.75 -21.24 -12.93
C ARG A 193 13.73 -21.24 -11.76
N PHE A 194 14.63 -22.22 -11.69
CA PHE A 194 15.61 -22.31 -10.62
C PHE A 194 16.55 -21.10 -10.63
N GLU A 195 17.11 -20.73 -11.80
CA GLU A 195 17.98 -19.56 -11.90
C GLU A 195 17.23 -18.25 -11.62
N ARG A 196 16.00 -18.10 -12.12
CA ARG A 196 15.16 -16.94 -11.82
C ARG A 196 14.89 -16.80 -10.32
N VAL A 197 14.61 -17.90 -9.63
CA VAL A 197 14.40 -17.91 -8.17
C VAL A 197 15.67 -17.53 -7.43
N LYS A 198 16.86 -17.99 -7.85
CA LYS A 198 18.14 -17.59 -7.24
C LYS A 198 18.36 -16.09 -7.38
N GLU A 199 18.11 -15.53 -8.57
CA GLU A 199 18.21 -14.09 -8.80
C GLU A 199 17.24 -13.30 -7.90
N LEU A 200 15.97 -13.73 -7.79
CA LEU A 200 14.97 -13.08 -6.93
C LEU A 200 15.35 -13.11 -5.45
N ILE A 201 15.89 -14.23 -4.98
CA ILE A 201 16.35 -14.37 -3.60
C ILE A 201 17.56 -13.50 -3.32
N GLY A 202 18.50 -13.39 -4.27
CA GLY A 202 19.63 -12.46 -4.18
C GLY A 202 19.20 -11.00 -4.24
N LEU A 203 18.20 -10.66 -5.06
CA LEU A 203 17.63 -9.31 -5.19
C LEU A 203 17.03 -8.83 -3.86
N VAL A 204 16.32 -9.70 -3.14
CA VAL A 204 15.80 -9.38 -1.80
C VAL A 204 16.86 -9.56 -0.70
N GLY A 205 18.14 -9.77 -1.06
CA GLY A 205 19.30 -9.94 -0.19
C GLY A 205 19.17 -11.07 0.82
N LEU A 206 18.66 -12.20 0.36
CA LEU A 206 18.72 -13.47 1.05
C LEU A 206 19.78 -14.37 0.42
N ASP A 207 20.37 -15.24 1.23
CA ASP A 207 21.39 -16.17 0.76
C ASP A 207 20.76 -17.31 -0.05
N VAL A 208 21.24 -17.51 -1.28
CA VAL A 208 20.80 -18.56 -2.21
C VAL A 208 20.95 -19.97 -1.61
N ARG A 209 21.89 -20.17 -0.69
CA ARG A 209 22.05 -21.45 0.03
C ARG A 209 20.83 -21.83 0.85
N HIS A 210 19.93 -20.88 1.13
CA HIS A 210 18.72 -21.10 1.93
C HIS A 210 17.50 -21.54 1.10
N LEU A 211 17.61 -21.70 -0.22
CA LEU A 211 16.49 -22.05 -1.09
C LEU A 211 15.73 -23.31 -0.69
N ARG A 212 16.44 -24.32 -0.17
CA ARG A 212 15.85 -25.59 0.28
C ARG A 212 15.33 -25.56 1.71
N ARG A 213 15.45 -24.42 2.41
CA ARG A 213 14.88 -24.27 3.76
C ARG A 213 13.40 -23.98 3.68
N TYR A 214 12.72 -24.23 4.78
CA TYR A 214 11.29 -23.95 4.94
C TYR A 214 11.09 -22.57 5.60
N PRO A 215 9.92 -21.93 5.41
CA PRO A 215 9.61 -20.61 5.97
C PRO A 215 9.88 -20.48 7.48
N HIS A 216 9.63 -21.53 8.25
CA HIS A 216 9.80 -21.51 9.69
C HIS A 216 11.25 -21.28 10.15
N SER A 217 12.24 -21.50 9.27
CA SER A 217 13.66 -21.26 9.53
C SER A 217 14.10 -19.79 9.39
N PHE A 218 13.19 -18.88 9.05
CA PHE A 218 13.49 -17.47 8.75
C PHE A 218 12.84 -16.51 9.76
N SER A 219 13.46 -15.35 9.97
CA SER A 219 12.86 -14.25 10.73
C SER A 219 11.66 -13.63 10.02
N GLY A 220 10.83 -12.85 10.73
CA GLY A 220 9.67 -12.17 10.12
C GLY A 220 10.06 -11.33 8.89
N GLY A 221 11.14 -10.55 8.99
CA GLY A 221 11.66 -9.76 7.88
C GLY A 221 12.14 -10.57 6.69
N GLN A 222 12.80 -11.71 6.94
CA GLN A 222 13.23 -12.59 5.87
C GLN A 222 12.03 -13.25 5.17
N ARG A 223 10.99 -13.63 5.92
CA ARG A 223 9.73 -14.15 5.35
C ARG A 223 9.02 -13.10 4.52
N GLN A 224 8.97 -11.85 4.98
CA GLN A 224 8.40 -10.76 4.18
C GLN A 224 9.14 -10.59 2.86
N ARG A 225 10.47 -10.64 2.89
CA ARG A 225 11.31 -10.57 1.70
C ARG A 225 11.10 -11.76 0.76
N ILE A 226 10.87 -12.96 1.28
CA ILE A 226 10.43 -14.13 0.47
C ILE A 226 9.07 -13.84 -0.18
N GLY A 227 8.13 -13.25 0.56
CA GLY A 227 6.83 -12.83 0.02
C GLY A 227 6.94 -11.81 -1.12
N ILE A 228 7.83 -10.82 -0.97
CA ILE A 228 8.14 -9.84 -2.03
C ILE A 228 8.78 -10.55 -3.24
N ALA A 229 9.78 -11.42 -3.03
CA ALA A 229 10.40 -12.19 -4.09
C ALA A 229 9.39 -13.03 -4.89
N ARG A 230 8.45 -13.68 -4.20
CA ARG A 230 7.34 -14.42 -4.82
C ARG A 230 6.47 -13.51 -5.68
N ALA A 231 6.06 -12.35 -5.17
CA ALA A 231 5.22 -11.42 -5.92
C ALA A 231 5.97 -10.85 -7.14
N LEU A 232 7.28 -10.63 -7.04
CA LEU A 232 8.12 -10.18 -8.15
C LEU A 232 8.44 -11.29 -9.17
N ALA A 233 8.16 -12.55 -8.86
CA ALA A 233 8.53 -13.68 -9.70
C ALA A 233 7.92 -13.58 -11.10
N LEU A 234 6.71 -13.03 -11.21
CA LEU A 234 5.99 -12.86 -12.47
C LEU A 234 6.37 -11.58 -13.25
N SER A 235 7.26 -10.74 -12.71
CA SER A 235 7.55 -9.40 -13.24
C SER A 235 6.26 -8.57 -13.39
N PRO A 236 5.59 -8.22 -12.27
CA PRO A 236 4.36 -7.43 -12.32
C PRO A 236 4.60 -5.99 -12.75
N ASP A 237 3.55 -5.34 -13.26
CA ASP A 237 3.54 -3.90 -13.55
C ASP A 237 3.02 -3.09 -12.36
N LEU A 238 2.08 -3.68 -11.60
CA LEU A 238 1.51 -3.12 -10.37
C LEU A 238 1.71 -4.10 -9.21
N LEU A 239 2.33 -3.61 -8.14
CA LEU A 239 2.47 -4.32 -6.87
C LEU A 239 1.59 -3.66 -5.81
N ILE A 240 0.60 -4.41 -5.32
CA ILE A 240 -0.23 -3.98 -4.20
C ILE A 240 0.41 -4.50 -2.91
N CYS A 241 0.77 -3.60 -2.02
CA CYS A 241 1.42 -3.92 -0.76
C CYS A 241 0.45 -3.63 0.40
N ASP A 242 -0.10 -4.67 1.02
CA ASP A 242 -1.02 -4.51 2.14
C ASP A 242 -0.28 -4.61 3.48
N GLU A 243 0.00 -3.47 4.10
CA GLU A 243 0.76 -3.35 5.33
C GLU A 243 2.07 -4.18 5.35
N PRO A 244 2.95 -4.02 4.35
CA PRO A 244 4.06 -4.94 4.12
C PRO A 244 5.14 -4.92 5.22
N VAL A 245 5.04 -4.02 6.19
CA VAL A 245 6.04 -3.84 7.26
C VAL A 245 5.44 -3.82 8.67
N SER A 246 4.12 -3.96 8.84
CA SER A 246 3.48 -3.72 10.14
C SER A 246 3.86 -4.74 11.23
N ALA A 247 4.26 -5.95 10.85
CA ALA A 247 4.67 -7.00 11.78
C ALA A 247 6.21 -7.08 12.00
N LEU A 248 6.97 -6.07 11.56
CA LEU A 248 8.43 -6.08 11.54
C LEU A 248 9.02 -5.10 12.56
N ASP A 249 10.21 -5.41 13.08
CA ASP A 249 10.98 -4.44 13.88
C ASP A 249 11.46 -3.26 13.02
N VAL A 250 11.73 -2.11 13.65
CA VAL A 250 12.06 -0.86 12.95
C VAL A 250 13.26 -0.96 12.01
N SER A 251 14.26 -1.77 12.36
CA SER A 251 15.43 -1.95 11.50
C SER A 251 15.10 -2.80 10.27
N VAL A 252 14.31 -3.86 10.44
CA VAL A 252 13.86 -4.69 9.32
C VAL A 252 12.85 -3.94 8.44
N GLN A 253 11.99 -3.12 9.04
CA GLN A 253 11.09 -2.23 8.31
C GLN A 253 11.89 -1.31 7.38
N ALA A 254 12.92 -0.63 7.89
CA ALA A 254 13.79 0.22 7.08
C ALA A 254 14.42 -0.53 5.90
N GLN A 255 14.89 -1.76 6.14
CA GLN A 255 15.43 -2.62 5.08
C GLN A 255 14.41 -2.91 3.98
N VAL A 256 13.17 -3.27 4.35
CA VAL A 256 12.11 -3.59 3.38
C VAL A 256 11.67 -2.34 2.60
N LEU A 257 11.56 -1.19 3.25
CA LEU A 257 11.20 0.07 2.58
C LEU A 257 12.26 0.51 1.59
N ASN A 258 13.54 0.45 1.98
CA ASN A 258 14.67 0.73 1.08
C ASN A 258 14.66 -0.20 -0.14
N LEU A 259 14.42 -1.50 0.08
CA LEU A 259 14.31 -2.47 -1.00
C LEU A 259 13.16 -2.11 -1.96
N LEU A 260 11.99 -1.72 -1.46
CA LEU A 260 10.87 -1.35 -2.32
C LEU A 260 11.16 -0.07 -3.12
N LEU A 261 11.82 0.93 -2.53
CA LEU A 261 12.27 2.13 -3.26
C LEU A 261 13.25 1.77 -4.39
N ASP A 262 14.25 0.94 -4.09
CA ASP A 262 15.24 0.50 -5.09
C ASP A 262 14.58 -0.25 -6.24
N LEU A 263 13.60 -1.10 -5.94
CA LEU A 263 12.83 -1.83 -6.94
C LEU A 263 11.97 -0.90 -7.80
N GLY A 264 11.34 0.11 -7.19
CA GLY A 264 10.55 1.12 -7.89
C GLY A 264 11.37 1.87 -8.92
N GLN A 265 12.51 2.40 -8.48
CA GLN A 265 13.44 3.16 -9.32
C GLN A 265 14.08 2.30 -10.41
N ALA A 266 14.53 1.08 -10.08
CA ALA A 266 15.24 0.23 -11.03
C ALA A 266 14.31 -0.38 -12.10
N ARG A 267 13.01 -0.54 -11.82
CA ARG A 267 12.08 -1.26 -12.71
C ARG A 267 10.89 -0.45 -13.21
N ASN A 268 10.75 0.81 -12.79
CA ASN A 268 9.54 1.60 -13.03
C ASN A 268 8.27 0.86 -12.55
N LEU A 269 8.39 0.22 -11.38
CA LEU A 269 7.32 -0.58 -10.79
C LEU A 269 6.30 0.36 -10.13
N THR A 270 5.02 0.13 -10.42
CA THR A 270 3.92 0.91 -9.84
C THR A 270 3.47 0.27 -8.52
N TYR A 271 3.15 1.08 -7.51
CA TYR A 271 2.70 0.59 -6.22
C TYR A 271 1.33 1.15 -5.82
N LEU A 272 0.50 0.28 -5.25
CA LEU A 272 -0.56 0.68 -4.32
C LEU A 272 -0.11 0.26 -2.92
N PHE A 273 0.40 1.22 -2.15
CA PHE A 273 1.01 0.97 -0.85
C PHE A 273 0.02 1.26 0.28
N ILE A 274 -0.46 0.23 0.96
CA ILE A 274 -1.46 0.34 2.01
C ILE A 274 -0.77 0.29 3.36
N SER A 275 -1.08 1.25 4.23
CA SER A 275 -0.55 1.31 5.59
C SER A 275 -1.48 2.09 6.50
N HIS A 276 -1.41 1.85 7.80
CA HIS A 276 -1.99 2.74 8.80
C HIS A 276 -0.96 3.71 9.39
N ASN A 277 0.34 3.52 9.09
CA ASN A 277 1.42 4.39 9.55
C ASN A 277 1.79 5.41 8.47
N LEU A 278 1.44 6.68 8.72
CA LEU A 278 1.71 7.80 7.81
C LEU A 278 3.20 8.08 7.62
N ALA A 279 4.06 7.86 8.62
CA ALA A 279 5.51 8.07 8.47
C ALA A 279 6.13 7.06 7.50
N VAL A 280 5.61 5.83 7.48
CA VAL A 280 6.02 4.82 6.49
C VAL A 280 5.58 5.21 5.08
N VAL A 281 4.35 5.71 4.93
CA VAL A 281 3.84 6.14 3.62
C VAL A 281 4.55 7.38 3.12
N HIS A 282 4.81 8.35 3.99
CA HIS A 282 5.60 9.55 3.71
C HIS A 282 6.97 9.21 3.09
N TYR A 283 7.58 8.10 3.52
CA TYR A 283 8.90 7.70 3.03
C TYR A 283 8.89 7.12 1.61
N ILE A 284 7.76 6.59 1.13
CA ILE A 284 7.72 5.79 -0.11
C ILE A 284 6.72 6.28 -1.16
N ALA A 285 5.71 7.06 -0.78
CA ALA A 285 4.61 7.42 -1.65
C ALA A 285 4.81 8.78 -2.31
N ASP A 286 4.44 8.88 -3.59
CA ASP A 286 4.40 10.13 -4.34
C ASP A 286 3.10 10.91 -4.06
N ARG A 287 1.99 10.16 -3.94
CA ARG A 287 0.66 10.67 -3.59
C ARG A 287 0.04 9.82 -2.50
N ILE A 288 -0.82 10.45 -1.70
CA ILE A 288 -1.47 9.80 -0.56
C ILE A 288 -2.97 9.99 -0.67
N ALA A 289 -3.71 8.88 -0.63
CA ALA A 289 -5.14 8.79 -0.51
C ALA A 289 -5.52 8.38 0.93
N VAL A 290 -6.22 9.26 1.64
CA VAL A 290 -6.69 9.04 3.01
C VAL A 290 -8.10 8.44 2.97
N MET A 291 -8.30 7.31 3.65
CA MET A 291 -9.54 6.56 3.71
C MET A 291 -10.09 6.50 5.14
N CYS A 292 -11.36 6.89 5.30
CA CYS A 292 -12.09 6.79 6.55
C CYS A 292 -13.47 6.16 6.31
N ALA A 293 -13.85 5.20 7.16
CA ALA A 293 -15.19 4.59 7.16
C ALA A 293 -15.72 4.21 5.76
N GLY A 294 -14.89 3.55 4.96
CA GLY A 294 -15.23 3.08 3.62
C GLY A 294 -15.02 4.09 2.49
N ARG A 295 -14.68 5.35 2.78
CA ARG A 295 -14.62 6.45 1.79
C ARG A 295 -13.24 7.06 1.72
N LEU A 296 -12.83 7.51 0.53
CA LEU A 296 -11.71 8.44 0.43
C LEU A 296 -12.17 9.82 0.89
N VAL A 297 -11.42 10.41 1.81
CA VAL A 297 -11.72 11.73 2.38
C VAL A 297 -10.79 12.81 1.87
N GLU A 298 -9.58 12.44 1.45
CA GLU A 298 -8.58 13.36 0.94
C GLU A 298 -7.57 12.62 0.06
N ILE A 299 -7.12 13.21 -1.03
CA ILE A 299 -6.07 12.68 -1.90
C ILE A 299 -5.19 13.84 -2.34
N ALA A 300 -3.88 13.78 -2.16
CA ALA A 300 -2.98 14.83 -2.65
C ALA A 300 -1.56 14.29 -2.90
N PRO A 301 -0.68 15.03 -3.61
CA PRO A 301 0.76 14.86 -3.50
C PRO A 301 1.20 14.87 -2.04
N PHE A 302 2.24 14.11 -1.72
CA PHE A 302 2.65 13.95 -0.33
C PHE A 302 2.99 15.31 0.32
N ASP A 303 3.81 16.16 -0.30
CA ASP A 303 4.17 17.49 0.22
C ASP A 303 2.92 18.33 0.57
N GLU A 304 1.97 18.42 -0.37
CA GLU A 304 0.73 19.20 -0.21
C GLU A 304 -0.16 18.66 0.93
N LEU A 305 -0.29 17.33 1.07
CA LEU A 305 -1.11 16.74 2.13
C LEU A 305 -0.54 17.04 3.53
N PHE A 306 0.78 17.05 3.66
CA PHE A 306 1.47 17.27 4.92
C PHE A 306 1.55 18.75 5.29
N ASP A 307 1.80 19.62 4.31
CA ASP A 307 1.88 21.07 4.52
C ASP A 307 0.49 21.69 4.74
N ARG A 308 -0.52 21.23 3.98
CA ARG A 308 -1.86 21.82 4.00
C ARG A 308 -2.97 20.76 4.09
N PRO A 309 -3.02 19.93 5.15
CA PRO A 309 -4.13 18.98 5.32
C PRO A 309 -5.46 19.74 5.49
N LEU A 310 -6.46 19.39 4.69
CA LEU A 310 -7.77 20.06 4.70
C LEU A 310 -8.80 19.30 5.52
N HIS A 311 -8.91 17.99 5.33
CA HIS A 311 -9.96 17.22 5.96
C HIS A 311 -9.69 17.06 7.47
N PRO A 312 -10.69 17.23 8.35
CA PRO A 312 -10.51 17.13 9.81
C PRO A 312 -9.97 15.76 10.24
N TYR A 313 -10.35 14.69 9.54
CA TYR A 313 -9.79 13.35 9.78
C TYR A 313 -8.29 13.29 9.45
N THR A 314 -7.85 13.84 8.31
CA THR A 314 -6.44 13.86 7.91
C THR A 314 -5.61 14.65 8.90
N ARG A 315 -6.10 15.82 9.35
CA ARG A 315 -5.46 16.61 10.41
C ARG A 315 -5.31 15.81 11.71
N ALA A 316 -6.37 15.11 12.12
CA ALA A 316 -6.33 14.28 13.32
C ALA A 316 -5.37 13.10 13.18
N LEU A 317 -5.32 12.44 12.00
CA LEU A 317 -4.37 11.37 11.73
C LEU A 317 -2.93 11.85 11.79
N LEU A 318 -2.62 12.99 11.17
CA LEU A 318 -1.28 13.59 11.19
C LEU A 318 -0.85 13.98 12.60
N ALA A 319 -1.77 14.60 13.38
CA ALA A 319 -1.53 14.96 14.77
C ALA A 319 -1.31 13.74 15.70
N ALA A 320 -1.79 12.55 15.29
CA ALA A 320 -1.64 11.31 16.03
C ALA A 320 -0.29 10.61 15.83
N VAL A 321 0.52 11.04 14.86
CA VAL A 321 1.76 10.33 14.54
C VAL A 321 2.84 10.70 15.54
N PRO A 322 3.38 9.74 16.30
CA PRO A 322 4.43 10.02 17.27
C PRO A 322 5.74 10.36 16.57
N ASP A 323 6.34 11.50 16.93
CA ASP A 323 7.69 11.88 16.52
C ASP A 323 8.68 11.42 17.60
N PRO A 324 9.81 10.75 17.26
CA PRO A 324 10.86 10.46 18.22
C PRO A 324 11.51 11.72 18.82
N ASP A 325 11.33 12.90 18.22
CA ASP A 325 11.73 14.18 18.80
C ASP A 325 10.83 14.57 19.98
N LEU A 326 11.41 14.57 21.20
CA LEU A 326 10.71 14.95 22.44
C LEU A 326 10.26 16.41 22.47
N GLY A 327 10.82 17.27 21.60
CA GLY A 327 10.38 18.66 21.41
C GLY A 327 9.02 18.77 20.70
N ARG A 328 8.60 17.72 19.99
CA ARG A 328 7.31 17.63 19.28
C ARG A 328 6.32 16.76 20.05
N LYS A 329 5.79 17.31 21.14
CA LYS A 329 4.76 16.63 21.94
C LYS A 329 3.49 16.41 21.12
N LEU A 330 2.93 15.21 21.22
CA LEU A 330 1.61 14.89 20.67
C LEU A 330 0.58 15.87 21.23
N ASP A 331 -0.15 16.53 20.34
CA ASP A 331 -1.27 17.37 20.72
C ASP A 331 -2.52 16.50 20.89
N PHE A 332 -2.74 16.04 22.13
CA PHE A 332 -3.91 15.26 22.48
C PHE A 332 -5.22 16.02 22.33
N ASN A 333 -5.21 17.36 22.24
CA ASN A 333 -6.43 18.14 21.98
C ASN A 333 -6.77 18.18 20.49
N ALA A 334 -5.77 18.07 19.61
CA ALA A 334 -5.98 17.94 18.16
C ALA A 334 -6.49 16.54 17.76
N LEU A 335 -6.28 15.54 18.61
CA LEU A 335 -6.97 14.26 18.54
C LEU A 335 -8.44 14.47 18.91
N MET A 336 -9.30 14.68 17.93
CA MET A 336 -10.76 14.71 18.12
C MET A 336 -11.20 13.43 18.85
N GLU A 337 -11.38 13.48 20.18
CA GLU A 337 -11.72 12.42 21.17
C GLU A 337 -12.45 11.16 20.60
N GLY A 338 -11.81 10.37 19.73
CA GLY A 338 -12.46 9.31 18.96
C GLY A 338 -13.54 9.76 17.95
N LYS A 339 -13.83 11.06 17.79
CA LYS A 339 -14.85 11.59 16.88
C LYS A 339 -14.35 11.81 15.45
N ALA A 340 -13.04 11.93 15.25
CA ALA A 340 -12.48 12.10 13.90
C ALA A 340 -12.80 10.92 12.97
N SER A 341 -13.01 9.71 13.49
CA SER A 341 -13.33 8.54 12.66
C SER A 341 -14.83 8.37 12.42
N ILE A 342 -15.67 9.27 12.97
CA ILE A 342 -17.13 9.22 12.88
C ILE A 342 -17.61 10.26 11.86
N PRO A 343 -18.05 9.84 10.66
CA PRO A 343 -18.38 10.78 9.59
C PRO A 343 -19.48 11.80 9.90
N SER A 344 -20.44 11.41 10.74
CA SER A 344 -21.53 12.30 11.17
C SER A 344 -21.09 13.35 12.20
N ALA A 345 -19.91 13.18 12.83
CA ALA A 345 -19.37 14.10 13.81
C ALA A 345 -18.42 15.15 13.20
N TRP A 346 -18.09 15.04 11.92
CA TRP A 346 -17.22 16.02 11.27
C TRP A 346 -17.88 17.41 11.24
N PRO A 347 -17.07 18.50 11.30
CA PRO A 347 -17.58 19.85 11.05
C PRO A 347 -18.07 20.00 9.61
N MET A 348 -18.99 20.93 9.38
CA MET A 348 -19.25 21.42 8.02
C MET A 348 -17.96 22.04 7.46
N PRO A 349 -17.63 21.87 6.18
CA PRO A 349 -18.42 21.24 5.10
C PRO A 349 -18.20 19.72 4.89
N TYR A 350 -17.59 19.01 5.84
CA TYR A 350 -17.17 17.62 5.64
C TYR A 350 -18.21 16.59 6.11
N ARG A 351 -19.12 16.99 7.01
CA ARG A 351 -20.09 16.11 7.68
C ARG A 351 -20.91 15.23 6.75
N LEU A 352 -21.00 13.93 7.07
CA LEU A 352 -21.94 12.99 6.44
C LEU A 352 -23.15 12.76 7.36
N ASP A 353 -24.25 13.47 7.10
CA ASP A 353 -25.53 13.31 7.82
C ASP A 353 -26.68 12.84 6.90
N GLY A 354 -26.40 12.60 5.63
CA GLY A 354 -27.38 12.18 4.62
C GLY A 354 -28.25 13.30 4.06
N SER A 355 -28.05 14.55 4.47
CA SER A 355 -28.87 15.69 4.03
C SER A 355 -28.48 16.25 2.66
N GLN A 356 -27.21 16.10 2.26
CA GLN A 356 -26.61 16.72 1.08
C GLN A 356 -25.63 15.77 0.37
N ARG A 357 -25.38 16.01 -0.92
CA ARG A 357 -24.48 15.20 -1.74
C ARG A 357 -23.03 15.63 -1.49
N VAL A 358 -22.24 14.68 -1.01
CA VAL A 358 -20.80 14.85 -0.74
C VAL A 358 -19.99 14.15 -1.84
N GLY A 359 -18.95 14.80 -2.34
CA GLY A 359 -18.07 14.27 -3.37
C GLY A 359 -16.63 14.75 -3.20
N MET A 360 -15.71 14.18 -3.98
CA MET A 360 -14.34 14.68 -4.04
C MET A 360 -14.31 15.99 -4.84
N ILE A 361 -13.78 17.05 -4.23
CA ILE A 361 -13.64 18.39 -4.83
C ILE A 361 -12.15 18.67 -5.04
N ASP A 362 -11.78 19.07 -6.25
CA ASP A 362 -10.42 19.53 -6.59
C ASP A 362 -10.19 20.94 -6.04
N VAL A 363 -9.25 21.07 -5.12
CA VAL A 363 -8.88 22.36 -4.51
C VAL A 363 -7.62 22.97 -5.16
N GLY A 364 -7.10 22.37 -6.23
CA GLY A 364 -5.85 22.74 -6.89
C GLY A 364 -4.69 21.80 -6.54
N ASN A 365 -3.57 21.88 -7.24
CA ASN A 365 -2.34 21.10 -6.99
C ASN A 365 -2.53 19.57 -6.92
N GLN A 366 -3.52 19.03 -7.66
CA GLN A 366 -3.91 17.60 -7.58
C GLN A 366 -4.37 17.17 -6.17
N HIS A 367 -4.83 18.13 -5.37
CA HIS A 367 -5.38 17.92 -4.04
C HIS A 367 -6.90 17.88 -4.12
N PHE A 368 -7.46 16.75 -3.71
CA PHE A 368 -8.88 16.50 -3.70
C PHE A 368 -9.33 16.26 -2.26
N VAL A 369 -10.43 16.88 -1.86
CA VAL A 369 -11.01 16.69 -0.52
C VAL A 369 -12.49 16.36 -0.62
N ARG A 370 -12.97 15.43 0.21
CA ARG A 370 -14.39 15.06 0.25
C ARG A 370 -15.18 16.07 1.06
N ALA A 371 -16.05 16.83 0.42
CA ALA A 371 -16.91 17.82 1.08
C ALA A 371 -18.24 18.03 0.32
N HIS A 372 -19.15 18.78 0.94
CA HIS A 372 -20.42 19.18 0.30
C HIS A 372 -20.16 20.00 -0.97
N ALA A 373 -20.88 19.68 -2.04
CA ALA A 373 -20.63 20.24 -3.38
C ALA A 373 -20.87 21.76 -3.49
N ASP A 374 -21.64 22.34 -2.57
CA ASP A 374 -22.02 23.76 -2.61
C ASP A 374 -20.97 24.69 -1.99
N VAL A 375 -19.80 24.15 -1.60
CA VAL A 375 -18.77 24.88 -0.86
C VAL A 375 -17.71 25.37 -1.83
N ASP A 376 -17.52 26.69 -1.87
CA ASP A 376 -16.43 27.29 -2.62
C ASP A 376 -15.13 27.21 -1.80
N PHE A 377 -14.21 26.36 -2.25
CA PHE A 377 -12.87 26.24 -1.68
C PHE A 377 -11.90 27.30 -2.23
N SER A 378 -12.35 28.26 -3.04
CA SER A 378 -11.53 29.35 -3.58
C SER A 378 -10.84 30.18 -2.47
N GLU A 379 -11.47 30.35 -1.32
CA GLU A 379 -10.90 31.05 -0.15
C GLU A 379 -9.80 30.26 0.56
N LEU A 380 -9.69 28.95 0.35
CA LEU A 380 -8.62 28.10 0.91
C LEU A 380 -7.40 28.02 -0.03
N LYS A 381 -7.46 28.62 -1.23
CA LYS A 381 -6.38 28.63 -2.24
C LYS A 381 -5.33 29.72 -2.02
N SER A 382 -5.53 30.62 -1.04
CA SER A 382 -4.57 31.64 -0.59
C SER A 382 -3.84 31.20 0.65
#